data_AF-A0A371CYZ4-F1
#
_entry.id   AF-A0A371CYZ4-F1
#
_cell.length_a   1.000
_cell.length_b   1.000
_cell.length_c   1.000
_cell.angle_alpha   90.00
_cell.angle_beta   90.00
_cell.angle_gamma   90.00
#
_symmetry.space_group_name_H-M   'P 1'
#
loop_
_entity.id
_entity.type
_entity.pdbx_description
1 polymer ?
#
loop_
_entity_poly.entity_id
_entity_poly.type
_entity_poly.pdbx_seq_one_letter_code
_entity_poly.pdbx_strand_id
1 'polypeptide(L)' 'KPQDLESFLLPGLMHISALQKQGLKIWDAADNRMYISCPIVIFVTADCVAMAYINGLVGHSGAQGCRFWC' A
#
# COMPACT_ATOMS: atom_id res chain seq x y z
N LYS A 1 10.67 -5.98 19.36
CA LYS A 1 10.17 -4.98 18.38
C LYS A 1 11.24 -4.84 17.30
N PRO A 2 10.91 -4.91 15.99
CA PRO A 2 11.92 -4.74 14.96
C PRO A 2 12.62 -3.39 15.15
N GLN A 3 13.94 -3.38 14.97
CA GLN A 3 14.78 -2.24 15.35
C GLN A 3 14.66 -1.08 14.37
N ASP A 4 14.38 -1.39 13.10
CA ASP A 4 14.21 -0.41 12.04
C ASP A 4 12.89 -0.66 11.29
N LEU A 5 11.88 0.16 11.57
CA LEU A 5 10.58 0.12 10.90
C LEU A 5 10.64 0.71 9.50
N GLU A 6 11.58 1.61 9.22
CA GLU A 6 11.74 2.26 7.92
C GLU A 6 12.18 1.26 6.86
N SER A 7 12.99 0.27 7.25
CA SER A 7 13.39 -0.85 6.39
C SER A 7 12.20 -1.62 5.78
N PHE A 8 11.03 -1.58 6.42
CA PHE A 8 9.79 -2.20 5.91
C PHE A 8 8.93 -1.25 5.07
N LEU A 9 9.06 0.07 5.26
CA LEU A 9 8.21 1.07 4.61
C LEU A 9 8.84 1.64 3.34
N LEU A 10 10.10 2.04 3.44
CA LEU A 10 10.80 2.77 2.39
C LEU A 10 10.88 1.97 1.09
N PRO A 11 11.21 0.67 1.07
CA PRO A 11 11.29 -0.07 -0.19
C PRO A 11 9.96 -0.06 -0.96
N GLY A 12 8.84 -0.26 -0.27
CA GLY A 12 7.51 -0.24 -0.90
C GLY A 12 7.14 1.14 -1.43
N LEU A 13 7.31 2.18 -0.62
CA LEU A 13 6.99 3.57 -1.01
C LEU A 13 7.90 4.09 -2.11
N MET A 14 9.18 3.69 -2.12
CA MET A 14 10.14 4.09 -3.17
C MET A 14 9.79 3.46 -4.52
N HIS A 15 9.34 2.20 -4.55
CA HIS A 15 8.83 1.61 -5.80
C HIS A 15 7.62 2.36 -6.33
N ILE A 16 6.67 2.70 -5.45
CA ILE A 16 5.49 3.47 -5.85
C ILE A 16 5.90 4.87 -6.35
N SER A 17 6.81 5.55 -5.67
CA SER A 17 7.36 6.84 -6.10
C SER A 17 8.03 6.75 -7.48
N ALA A 18 8.76 5.67 -7.75
CA ALA A 18 9.33 5.43 -9.08
C ALA A 18 8.23 5.27 -10.15
N LEU A 19 7.18 4.50 -9.85
CA LEU A 19 6.04 4.31 -10.76
C LEU A 19 5.23 5.60 -10.96
N GLN A 20 5.11 6.46 -9.95
CA GLN A 20 4.47 7.77 -10.06
C GLN A 20 5.24 8.73 -10.97
N LYS A 21 6.58 8.64 -10.99
CA LYS A 21 7.44 9.47 -11.84
C LYS A 21 7.55 8.94 -13.27
N GLN A 22 7.62 7.62 -13.44
CA GLN A 22 7.86 6.98 -14.73
C GLN A 22 6.56 6.57 -15.45
N GLY A 23 5.47 6.42 -14.71
CA GLY A 23 4.22 5.86 -15.20
C GLY A 23 4.19 4.33 -15.17
N LEU A 24 3.09 3.76 -14.69
CA LEU A 24 2.83 2.33 -14.73
C LEU A 24 2.08 1.97 -16.01
N LYS A 25 2.75 1.25 -16.92
CA LYS A 25 2.14 0.71 -18.14
C LYS A 25 1.27 -0.49 -17.79
N ILE A 26 0.00 -0.43 -18.16
CA ILE A 26 -1.00 -1.47 -17.94
C ILE A 26 -1.56 -1.90 -19.29
N TRP A 27 -1.70 -3.20 -19.47
CA TRP A 27 -2.43 -3.77 -20.59
C TRP A 27 -3.89 -3.97 -20.21
N ASP A 28 -4.78 -3.34 -20.96
CA ASP A 28 -6.22 -3.55 -20.88
C ASP A 28 -6.64 -4.59 -21.92
N ALA A 29 -7.03 -5.78 -21.45
CA ALA A 29 -7.49 -6.86 -22.31
C ALA A 29 -8.91 -6.62 -22.86
N ALA A 30 -9.75 -5.83 -22.18
CA ALA A 30 -11.11 -5.55 -22.62
C ALA A 30 -11.10 -4.62 -23.84
N ASP A 31 -10.25 -3.60 -23.81
CA ASP A 31 -10.11 -2.61 -24.88
C ASP A 31 -8.92 -2.89 -25.82
N ASN A 32 -8.19 -4.00 -25.59
CA ASN A 32 -6.99 -4.41 -26.34
C ASN A 32 -5.97 -3.27 -26.52
N ARG A 33 -5.70 -2.54 -25.44
CA ARG A 33 -4.85 -1.33 -25.47
C ARG A 33 -3.88 -1.26 -24.30
N MET A 34 -2.74 -0.63 -24.54
CA MET A 34 -1.82 -0.21 -23.49
C MET A 34 -2.20 1.19 -23.01
N TYR A 35 -2.26 1.41 -21.70
CA TYR A 35 -2.38 2.74 -21.11
C TYR A 35 -1.38 2.94 -19.97
N ILE A 36 -1.11 4.20 -19.65
CA ILE A 36 -0.20 4.57 -18.57
C ILE A 36 -1.05 5.12 -17.42
N SER A 37 -0.81 4.58 -16.22
CA SER A 37 -1.45 5.04 -14.98
C SER A 37 -0.40 5.58 -14.00
N CYS A 38 -0.80 6.52 -13.17
CA CYS A 38 0.02 7.02 -12.06
C CYS A 38 -0.60 6.53 -10.75
N PRO A 39 -0.07 5.48 -10.11
CA PRO A 39 -0.69 4.90 -8.93
C PRO A 39 -0.67 5.89 -7.76
N ILE A 40 -1.77 5.98 -7.02
CA ILE A 40 -1.89 6.77 -5.79
C ILE A 40 -2.14 5.82 -4.60
N VAL A 41 -1.53 6.14 -3.46
CA VAL A 41 -1.69 5.37 -2.22
C VAL A 41 -2.68 6.11 -1.34
N ILE A 42 -3.90 5.57 -1.22
CA ILE A 42 -4.99 6.17 -0.43
C ILE A 42 -5.07 5.51 0.94
N PHE A 43 -4.98 4.17 0.99
CA PHE A 43 -5.05 3.40 2.22
C PHE A 43 -3.81 2.50 2.33
N VAL A 44 -3.10 2.63 3.45
CA VAL A 44 -1.96 1.78 3.79
C VAL A 44 -2.46 0.83 4.88
N THR A 45 -3.08 -0.28 4.48
CA THR A 45 -3.69 -1.24 5.42
C THR A 45 -2.62 -1.91 6.29
N ALA A 46 -3.00 -2.33 7.50
CA ALA A 46 -2.07 -2.74 8.55
C ALA A 46 -1.37 -4.11 8.34
N ASP A 47 -1.37 -4.64 7.11
CA ASP A 47 -0.93 -6.01 6.81
C ASP A 47 0.60 -6.20 6.82
N CYS A 48 1.37 -5.11 7.01
CA CYS A 48 2.82 -5.15 7.18
C CYS A 48 3.24 -4.46 8.48
N VAL A 49 4.36 -4.95 9.06
CA VAL A 49 4.92 -4.61 10.38
C VAL A 49 4.95 -3.11 10.69
N ALA A 50 5.15 -2.28 9.67
CA ALA A 50 5.28 -0.83 9.80
C ALA A 50 4.09 -0.03 9.19
N MET A 51 3.18 -0.66 8.45
CA MET A 51 2.07 0.02 7.77
C MET A 51 1.03 0.58 8.74
N ALA A 52 0.82 -0.07 9.88
CA ALA A 52 -0.02 0.46 10.95
C ALA A 52 0.45 1.85 11.43
N TYR A 53 1.75 2.14 11.38
CA TYR A 53 2.27 3.46 11.76
C TYR A 53 1.98 4.55 10.73
N ILE A 54 1.84 4.19 9.45
CA ILE A 54 1.46 5.13 8.38
C ILE A 54 -0.03 5.47 8.47
N ASN A 55 -0.88 4.49 8.77
CA ASN A 55 -2.34 4.66 8.82
C ASN A 55 -2.85 5.33 10.10
N GLY A 56 -1.99 6.00 10.89
CA GLY A 56 -2.38 6.65 12.14
C GLY A 56 -2.68 5.68 13.28
N LEU A 57 -2.13 4.46 13.22
CA LEU A 57 -2.43 3.31 14.08
C LEU A 57 -3.83 2.74 13.84
N VAL A 58 -3.99 1.51 14.32
CA VAL A 58 -5.27 0.82 14.31
C VAL A 58 -6.09 1.35 15.49
N GLY A 59 -7.25 1.98 15.24
CA GLY A 59 -8.18 2.36 16.31
C GLY A 59 -8.59 1.15 17.17
N HIS A 60 -9.18 1.36 18.35
CA HIS A 60 -9.51 0.30 19.32
C HIS A 60 -10.15 -0.97 18.72
N SER A 61 -10.91 -0.83 17.64
CA SER A 61 -11.60 -1.93 16.95
C SER A 61 -10.70 -2.79 16.06
N GLY A 62 -9.59 -2.30 15.50
CA GLY A 62 -8.88 -3.09 14.50
C GLY A 62 -7.90 -4.13 15.08
N ALA A 63 -7.65 -4.11 16.40
CA ALA A 63 -7.05 -5.27 17.09
C ALA A 63 -7.95 -6.51 17.02
N GLN A 64 -9.24 -6.32 16.75
CA GLN A 64 -10.23 -7.38 16.75
C GLN A 64 -10.45 -8.01 15.35
N GLY A 65 -9.81 -7.47 14.30
CA GLY A 65 -9.88 -7.99 12.93
C GLY A 65 -11.31 -8.17 12.40
N CYS A 66 -11.49 -9.02 11.39
CA CYS A 66 -12.79 -9.35 10.80
C CYS A 66 -13.71 -10.16 11.74
N ARG A 67 -13.23 -10.57 12.93
CA ARG A 67 -13.89 -11.56 13.80
C ARG A 67 -15.17 -11.07 14.49
N PHE A 68 -15.49 -9.78 14.44
CA PHE A 68 -16.75 -9.28 14.99
C PHE A 68 -17.91 -9.30 14.00
N TRP A 69 -17.62 -9.35 12.70
CA TRP A 69 -18.61 -9.20 11.64
C TRP A 69 -18.52 -10.27 10.53
N CYS A 70 -17.62 -11.25 10.68
CA CYS A 70 -17.55 -12.46 9.87
C CYS A 70 -18.07 -13.67 10.64
#